data_AF-A0A662WAZ3-F1
#
_entry.id   AF-A0A662WAZ3-F1
#
_cell.length_a   1.000
_cell.length_b   1.000
_cell.length_c   1.000
_cell.angle_alpha   90.00
_cell.angle_beta   90.00
_cell.angle_gamma   90.00
#
_symmetry.space_group_name_H-M   'P 1'
#
loop_
_entity.id
_entity.type
_entity.pdbx_description
1 polymer ?
#
loop_
_entity_poly.entity_id
_entity_poly.type
_entity_poly.pdbx_seq_one_letter_code
_entity_poly.pdbx_strand_id
1 'polypeptide(L)'
;MDSKGVSETVGYLLILGVVIVSISYAYMHTHSMIEDTSSKFKAEGLRQSFKRIQNVLASSTYGGAPLQSIQVELHGSFWIANETHLRVVRNSIPVFEGYVKSLNYKYEDIEIVLENGAVWENNHGYKRAVEYPRIFVHK
;
A
#
# COMPACT_ATOMS: atom_id res chain seq x y z
N MET A 1 20.71 -42.54 -47.33
CA MET A 1 20.38 -41.26 -46.67
C MET A 1 20.37 -41.50 -45.18
N ASP A 2 21.06 -40.63 -44.45
CA ASP A 2 21.52 -40.76 -43.07
C ASP A 2 20.39 -40.59 -42.04
N SER A 3 19.33 -41.40 -42.16
CA SER A 3 18.09 -41.27 -41.37
C SER A 3 18.31 -41.46 -39.87
N LYS A 4 19.33 -42.22 -39.48
CA LYS A 4 19.72 -42.41 -38.08
C LYS A 4 20.28 -41.12 -37.47
N GLY A 5 21.25 -40.48 -38.13
CA GLY A 5 21.82 -39.22 -37.66
C GLY A 5 20.80 -38.10 -37.56
N VAL A 6 19.86 -38.04 -38.52
CA VAL A 6 18.75 -37.08 -38.50
C VAL A 6 17.77 -37.37 -37.35
N SER A 7 17.39 -38.64 -37.13
CA SER A 7 16.47 -39.02 -36.05
C SER A 7 17.05 -38.74 -34.66
N GLU A 8 18.34 -38.97 -34.47
CA GLU A 8 19.02 -38.74 -33.20
C GLU A 8 19.15 -37.24 -32.89
N THR A 9 19.47 -36.43 -33.91
CA THR A 9 19.52 -34.96 -33.78
C THR A 9 18.14 -34.38 -33.43
N VAL A 10 17.06 -34.89 -34.04
CA VAL A 10 15.69 -34.49 -33.71
C VAL A 10 15.33 -34.87 -32.27
N GLY A 11 15.74 -36.05 -31.80
CA GLY A 11 15.55 -36.47 -30.41
C GLY A 11 16.24 -35.52 -29.42
N TYR A 12 17.48 -35.12 -29.69
CA TYR A 12 18.20 -34.14 -28.86
C TYR A 12 17.55 -32.77 -28.86
N LEU A 13 17.06 -32.30 -30.01
CA LEU A 13 16.34 -31.02 -30.11
C LEU A 13 15.03 -31.04 -29.30
N LEU A 14 14.31 -32.17 -29.29
CA LEU A 14 13.11 -32.33 -28.49
C LEU A 14 13.41 -32.29 -26.99
N ILE A 15 14.45 -33.01 -26.54
CA ILE A 15 14.88 -32.99 -25.14
C ILE A 15 15.29 -31.58 -24.73
N LEU A 16 16.08 -30.89 -25.58
CA LEU A 16 16.48 -29.51 -25.33
C LEU A 16 15.26 -28.57 -25.23
N GLY A 17 14.27 -28.74 -26.10
CA GLY A 17 13.02 -27.99 -26.06
C GLY A 17 12.27 -28.17 -24.73
N VAL A 18 12.13 -29.41 -24.26
CA VAL A 18 11.48 -29.70 -22.96
C VAL A 18 12.24 -29.04 -21.80
N VAL A 19 13.57 -29.08 -21.82
CA VAL A 19 14.40 -28.44 -20.78
C VAL A 19 14.20 -26.92 -20.77
N ILE A 20 14.25 -26.28 -21.94
CA ILE A 20 14.07 -24.82 -22.06
C ILE A 20 12.68 -24.42 -21.55
N VAL A 21 11.62 -25.09 -22.00
CA VAL A 21 10.24 -24.80 -21.57
C VAL A 21 10.10 -24.95 -20.05
N SER A 22 10.71 -25.99 -19.48
CA SER A 22 10.65 -26.25 -18.03
C SER A 22 11.35 -25.14 -17.23
N ILE A 23 12.53 -24.69 -17.68
CA ILE A 23 13.27 -23.59 -17.04
C ILE A 23 12.52 -22.28 -17.19
N SER A 24 11.99 -21.97 -18.37
CA SER A 24 11.21 -20.75 -18.62
C SER A 24 9.97 -20.70 -17.74
N TYR A 25 9.24 -21.82 -17.61
CA TYR A 25 8.08 -21.90 -16.73
C TYR A 25 8.44 -21.67 -15.26
N ALA A 26 9.49 -22.33 -14.77
CA ALA A 26 9.96 -22.15 -13.39
C ALA A 26 10.38 -20.70 -13.12
N TYR A 27 11.09 -20.06 -14.05
CA TYR A 27 11.49 -18.67 -13.95
C TYR A 27 10.28 -17.74 -13.91
N MET A 28 9.34 -17.88 -14.84
CA MET A 28 8.14 -17.03 -14.92
C MET A 28 7.30 -17.16 -13.64
N HIS A 29 7.10 -18.39 -13.16
CA HIS A 29 6.36 -18.63 -11.92
C HIS A 29 7.05 -18.00 -10.71
N THR A 30 8.36 -18.20 -10.57
CA THR A 30 9.12 -17.63 -9.44
C THR A 30 9.14 -16.10 -9.48
N HIS A 31 9.33 -15.52 -10.67
CA HIS A 31 9.36 -14.07 -10.85
C HIS A 31 8.02 -13.43 -10.46
N SER A 32 6.91 -13.96 -11.01
CA SER A 32 5.56 -13.46 -10.68
C SER A 32 5.26 -13.57 -9.18
N MET A 33 5.64 -14.68 -8.55
CA MET A 33 5.43 -14.88 -7.12
C MET A 33 6.24 -13.90 -6.26
N ILE A 34 7.48 -13.60 -6.64
CA ILE A 34 8.33 -12.62 -5.94
C ILE A 34 7.74 -11.21 -6.09
N GLU A 35 7.29 -10.85 -7.29
CA GLU A 35 6.73 -9.53 -7.57
C GLU A 35 5.44 -9.30 -6.78
N ASP A 36 4.51 -10.27 -6.79
CA ASP A 36 3.27 -10.26 -6.00
C ASP A 36 3.53 -10.19 -4.49
N THR A 37 4.58 -10.88 -4.04
CA THR A 37 4.95 -10.88 -2.62
C THR A 37 5.56 -9.54 -2.22
N SER A 38 6.44 -9.00 -3.05
CA SER A 38 7.06 -7.69 -2.84
C SER A 38 6.03 -6.57 -2.77
N SER A 39 5.07 -6.54 -3.70
CA SER A 39 4.00 -5.54 -3.72
C SER A 39 3.15 -5.59 -2.46
N LYS A 40 2.77 -6.80 -1.99
CA LYS A 40 2.05 -7.00 -0.73
C LYS A 40 2.83 -6.51 0.48
N PHE A 41 4.13 -6.79 0.56
CA PHE A 41 4.97 -6.33 1.67
C PHE A 41 5.11 -4.81 1.69
N LYS A 42 5.28 -4.17 0.53
CA LYS A 42 5.32 -2.71 0.41
C LYS A 42 3.99 -2.10 0.90
N ALA A 43 2.86 -2.64 0.46
CA ALA A 43 1.53 -2.18 0.87
C ALA A 43 1.33 -2.27 2.39
N GLU A 44 1.70 -3.40 3.00
CA GLU A 44 1.58 -3.56 4.45
C GLU A 44 2.56 -2.66 5.21
N GLY A 45 3.80 -2.53 4.73
CA GLY A 45 4.77 -1.59 5.31
C GLY A 45 4.26 -0.15 5.32
N LEU A 46 3.60 0.28 4.24
CA LEU A 46 2.97 1.59 4.15
C LEU A 46 1.83 1.77 5.15
N ARG A 47 0.94 0.77 5.30
CA ARG A 47 -0.12 0.81 6.33
C ARG A 47 0.47 1.00 7.72
N GLN A 48 1.52 0.24 8.05
CA GLN A 48 2.17 0.33 9.35
C GLN A 48 2.83 1.70 9.57
N SER A 49 3.45 2.28 8.53
CA SER A 49 4.01 3.64 8.59
C SER A 49 2.95 4.70 8.86
N PHE A 50 1.79 4.62 8.19
CA PHE A 50 0.69 5.56 8.42
C PHE A 50 0.06 5.41 9.81
N LYS A 51 -0.05 4.19 10.33
CA LYS A 51 -0.44 3.95 11.73
C LYS A 51 0.56 4.56 12.72
N ARG A 52 1.86 4.48 12.44
CA ARG A 52 2.89 5.14 13.27
C ARG A 52 2.76 6.66 13.23
N ILE A 53 2.56 7.24 12.05
CA ILE A 53 2.30 8.69 11.91
C ILE A 53 1.10 9.11 12.76
N GLN A 54 -0.02 8.39 12.65
CA GLN A 54 -1.21 8.64 13.45
C GLN A 54 -0.94 8.55 14.96
N ASN A 55 -0.20 7.52 15.42
CA ASN A 55 0.16 7.35 16.83
C ASN A 55 1.02 8.49 17.36
N VAL A 56 1.99 8.95 16.57
CA VAL A 56 2.84 10.09 16.93
C VAL A 56 2.06 11.39 16.98
N LEU A 57 1.18 11.64 16.00
CA LEU A 57 0.28 12.78 16.03
C LEU A 57 -0.61 12.76 17.28
N ALA A 58 -1.14 11.59 17.64
CA ALA A 58 -1.93 11.44 18.86
C ALA A 58 -1.08 11.67 20.13
N SER A 59 0.13 11.10 20.21
CA SER A 59 1.03 11.28 21.35
C SER A 59 1.51 12.71 21.51
N SER A 60 1.75 13.44 20.42
CA SER A 60 2.17 14.84 20.47
C SER A 60 1.02 15.76 20.83
N THR A 61 -0.16 15.52 20.27
CA THR A 61 -1.36 16.35 20.50
C THR A 61 -1.95 16.14 21.89
N TYR A 62 -1.96 14.89 22.39
CA TYR A 62 -2.66 14.52 23.63
C TYR A 62 -1.73 14.05 24.76
N GLY A 63 -0.54 13.56 24.44
CA GLY A 63 0.39 12.94 25.40
C GLY A 63 1.45 13.88 25.97
N GLY A 64 1.47 15.16 25.57
CA GLY A 64 2.42 16.15 26.08
C GLY A 64 3.87 15.94 25.63
N ALA A 65 4.12 15.14 24.59
CA ALA A 65 5.46 14.94 24.02
C ALA A 65 5.71 15.96 22.88
N PRO A 66 6.55 16.99 23.10
CA PRO A 66 6.60 18.16 22.22
C PRO A 66 7.37 17.94 20.90
N LEU A 67 8.19 16.88 20.79
CA LEU A 67 8.91 16.57 19.56
C LEU A 67 9.04 15.05 19.38
N GLN A 68 8.46 14.53 18.30
CA GLN A 68 8.63 13.14 17.87
C GLN A 68 8.97 13.15 16.39
N SER A 69 10.13 12.58 16.05
CA SER A 69 10.59 12.41 14.67
C SER A 69 10.21 11.03 14.15
N ILE A 70 9.74 10.96 12.91
CA ILE A 70 9.47 9.71 12.21
C ILE A 70 10.20 9.74 10.89
N GLN A 71 10.99 8.71 10.63
CA GLN A 71 11.54 8.45 9.31
C GLN A 71 10.61 7.48 8.59
N VAL A 72 10.16 7.87 7.40
CA VAL A 72 9.32 7.04 6.54
C VAL A 72 9.98 6.95 5.18
N GLU A 73 10.11 5.74 4.66
CA GLU A 73 10.57 5.48 3.31
C GLU A 73 9.35 5.39 2.39
N LEU A 74 9.31 6.25 1.37
CA LEU A 74 8.17 6.40 0.46
C LEU A 74 8.62 6.06 -0.96
N HIS A 75 8.01 5.02 -1.54
CA HIS A 75 8.28 4.61 -2.93
C HIS A 75 7.23 5.13 -3.93
N GLY A 76 6.49 6.20 -3.58
CA GLY A 76 5.33 6.67 -4.34
C GLY A 76 5.09 8.17 -4.22
N SER A 77 3.91 8.61 -4.64
CA SER A 77 3.52 10.03 -4.57
C SER A 77 2.95 10.36 -3.20
N PHE A 78 3.33 11.51 -2.67
CA PHE A 78 2.90 12.01 -1.36
C PHE A 78 2.48 13.47 -1.47
N TRP A 79 1.27 13.79 -1.02
CA TRP A 79 0.74 15.15 -1.11
C TRP A 79 -0.24 15.47 0.02
N ILE A 80 -0.44 16.76 0.23
CA ILE A 80 -1.45 17.29 1.16
C ILE A 80 -2.63 17.77 0.31
N ALA A 81 -3.84 17.40 0.70
CA ALA A 81 -5.08 17.89 0.09
C ALA A 81 -5.99 18.51 1.15
N ASN A 82 -6.97 19.30 0.73
CA ASN A 82 -7.95 19.97 1.60
C ASN A 82 -9.36 19.90 1.01
N GLU A 83 -9.73 18.74 0.48
CA GLU A 83 -10.96 18.54 -0.30
C GLU A 83 -12.17 18.17 0.58
N THR A 84 -11.94 17.56 1.74
CA THR A 84 -13.04 17.08 2.58
C THR A 84 -13.62 18.20 3.44
N HIS A 85 -14.92 18.45 3.29
CA HIS A 85 -15.66 19.39 4.12
C HIS A 85 -16.28 18.68 5.34
N LEU A 86 -15.89 19.09 6.54
CA LEU A 86 -16.39 18.54 7.79
C LEU A 86 -17.31 19.55 8.48
N ARG A 87 -18.51 19.10 8.86
CA ARG A 87 -19.45 19.86 9.69
C ARG A 87 -19.83 19.06 10.93
N VAL A 88 -19.56 19.62 12.10
CA VAL A 88 -19.94 19.04 13.40
C VAL A 88 -21.07 19.87 13.98
N VAL A 89 -22.16 19.22 14.37
CA VAL A 89 -23.35 19.87 14.92
C VAL A 89 -23.63 19.31 16.32
N ARG A 90 -23.83 20.20 17.30
CA ARG A 90 -24.24 19.86 18.67
C ARG A 90 -25.60 20.52 18.94
N ASN A 91 -26.63 19.73 19.24
CA ASN A 91 -27.99 20.24 19.50
C ASN A 91 -28.48 21.22 18.42
N SER A 92 -28.32 20.85 17.14
CA SER A 92 -28.68 21.68 15.97
C SER A 92 -27.87 22.97 15.77
N ILE A 93 -26.84 23.22 16.59
CA ILE A 93 -25.91 24.34 16.43
C ILE A 93 -24.62 23.83 15.81
N PRO A 94 -24.15 24.38 14.68
CA PRO A 94 -22.85 24.02 14.11
C PRO A 94 -21.74 24.46 15.09
N VAL A 95 -20.97 23.50 15.58
CA VAL A 95 -19.81 23.73 16.47
C VAL A 95 -18.49 23.71 15.70
N PHE A 96 -18.48 23.14 14.49
CA PHE A 96 -17.36 23.21 13.57
C PHE A 96 -17.89 23.11 12.13
N GLU A 97 -17.34 23.90 11.22
CA GLU A 97 -17.61 23.81 9.78
C GLU A 97 -16.37 24.28 9.02
N GLY A 98 -15.82 23.43 8.16
CA GLY A 98 -14.65 23.78 7.36
C GLY A 98 -14.00 22.61 6.65
N TYR A 99 -13.03 22.93 5.80
CA TYR A 99 -12.22 21.93 5.10
C TYR A 99 -11.13 21.37 6.01
N VAL A 100 -11.08 20.04 6.12
CA VAL A 100 -10.01 19.35 6.83
C VAL A 100 -8.89 19.00 5.85
N LYS A 101 -7.65 19.11 6.33
CA LYS A 101 -6.48 18.69 5.56
C LYS A 101 -6.32 17.18 5.68
N SER A 102 -5.99 16.55 4.56
CA SER A 102 -5.65 15.14 4.49
C SER A 102 -4.21 14.98 4.00
N LEU A 103 -3.56 13.95 4.54
CA LEU A 103 -2.25 13.50 4.09
C LEU A 103 -2.45 12.28 3.21
N ASN A 104 -2.11 12.40 1.94
CA ASN A 104 -2.41 11.41 0.93
C ASN A 104 -1.12 10.79 0.43
N TYR A 105 -1.17 9.49 0.19
CA TYR A 105 -0.11 8.73 -0.42
C TYR A 105 -0.68 7.78 -1.45
N LYS A 106 -0.03 7.67 -2.62
CA LYS A 106 -0.40 6.72 -3.65
C LYS A 106 0.81 5.97 -4.18
N TYR A 107 0.66 4.66 -4.26
CA TYR A 107 1.58 3.73 -4.88
C TYR A 107 0.77 2.76 -5.73
N GLU A 108 1.00 2.78 -7.05
CA GLU A 108 0.24 1.97 -8.01
C GLU A 108 -1.28 2.16 -7.79
N ASP A 109 -2.01 1.10 -7.47
CA ASP A 109 -3.46 1.08 -7.25
C ASP A 109 -3.88 1.22 -5.77
N ILE A 110 -2.90 1.46 -4.89
CA ILE A 110 -3.11 1.63 -3.46
C ILE A 110 -2.94 3.10 -3.09
N GLU A 111 -3.99 3.66 -2.52
CA GLU A 111 -4.01 5.01 -1.97
C GLU A 111 -4.32 4.94 -0.48
N ILE A 112 -3.47 5.56 0.34
CA ILE A 112 -3.65 5.68 1.78
C ILE A 112 -3.85 7.15 2.11
N VAL A 113 -4.90 7.44 2.88
CA VAL A 113 -5.28 8.79 3.27
C VAL A 113 -5.37 8.87 4.79
N LEU A 114 -4.54 9.71 5.40
CA LEU A 114 -4.70 10.08 6.80
C LEU A 114 -5.48 11.39 6.88
N GLU A 115 -6.66 11.31 7.48
CA GLU A 115 -7.58 12.44 7.56
C GLU A 115 -8.37 12.38 8.87
N ASN A 116 -8.45 13.52 9.55
CA ASN A 116 -9.20 13.69 10.80
C ASN A 116 -8.90 12.58 11.84
N GLY A 117 -7.63 12.19 11.92
CA GLY A 117 -7.16 11.15 12.83
C GLY A 117 -7.53 9.73 12.45
N ALA A 118 -8.15 9.48 11.30
CA ALA A 118 -8.40 8.16 10.73
C ALA A 118 -7.39 7.85 9.61
N VAL A 119 -7.11 6.56 9.38
CA VAL A 119 -6.33 6.09 8.23
C VAL A 119 -7.26 5.30 7.32
N TRP A 120 -7.45 5.80 6.11
CA TRP A 120 -8.26 5.21 5.06
C TRP A 120 -7.36 4.57 4.02
N GLU A 121 -7.82 3.47 3.44
CA GLU A 121 -7.20 2.84 2.28
C GLU A 121 -8.24 2.76 1.16
N ASN A 122 -7.79 3.11 -0.04
CA ASN A 122 -8.46 2.86 -1.29
C ASN A 122 -7.57 1.92 -2.12
N ASN A 123 -8.05 0.71 -2.38
CA ASN A 123 -7.35 -0.29 -3.17
C ASN A 123 -8.25 -0.73 -4.32
N HIS A 124 -7.90 -0.40 -5.56
CA HIS A 124 -8.73 -0.67 -6.75
C HIS A 124 -10.19 -0.20 -6.61
N GLY A 125 -10.43 0.95 -5.97
CA GLY A 125 -11.77 1.50 -5.72
C GLY A 125 -12.47 0.95 -4.48
N TYR A 126 -11.93 -0.08 -3.83
CA TYR A 126 -12.42 -0.55 -2.53
C TYR A 126 -11.89 0.35 -1.41
N LYS A 127 -12.79 1.10 -0.78
CA LYS A 127 -12.46 2.00 0.33
C LYS A 127 -12.73 1.33 1.67
N ARG A 128 -11.74 1.31 2.56
CA ARG A 128 -11.87 0.81 3.93
C ARG A 128 -11.13 1.68 4.95
N ALA A 129 -11.65 1.70 6.18
CA ALA A 129 -10.89 2.21 7.31
C ALA A 129 -9.84 1.18 7.73
N VAL A 130 -8.57 1.57 7.67
CA VAL A 130 -7.43 0.77 8.19
C VAL A 130 -7.25 1.03 9.68
N GLU A 131 -7.44 2.29 10.09
CA GLU A 131 -7.54 2.66 11.49
C GLU A 131 -8.63 3.72 11.66
N TYR A 132 -9.53 3.49 12.62
CA TYR A 132 -10.58 4.44 12.96
C TYR A 132 -10.03 5.65 13.72
N PRO A 133 -10.69 6.81 13.63
CA PRO A 133 -10.26 7.99 14.36
C PRO A 133 -10.35 7.72 15.87
N ARG A 134 -9.26 7.98 16.57
CA ARG A 134 -9.24 7.93 18.03
C ARG A 134 -9.83 9.24 18.55
N ILE A 135 -11.15 9.27 18.71
CA ILE A 135 -11.85 10.42 19.30
C ILE A 135 -11.61 10.38 20.81
N PHE A 136 -10.66 11.19 21.29
CA PHE A 136 -10.48 11.43 22.71
C PHE A 136 -11.34 12.62 23.14
N VAL A 137 -12.54 12.35 23.67
CA VAL A 137 -13.33 13.40 24.33
C VAL A 137 -12.69 13.68 25.69
N HIS A 138 -11.92 14.76 25.80
CA HIS A 138 -11.50 15.26 27.11
C HIS A 138 -12.71 15.93 27.79
N LYS A 139 -12.98 15.51 29.03
CA LYS A 139 -13.94 16.16 29.93
C LYS A 139 -13.33 17.42 30.52
#